data_AF-A0A2V9VWB5-F1
#
_entry.id   AF-A0A2V9VWB5-F1
#
_cell.length_a   1.000
_cell.length_b   1.000
_cell.length_c   1.000
_cell.angle_alpha   90.00
_cell.angle_beta   90.00
_cell.angle_gamma   90.00
#
_symmetry.space_group_name_H-M   'P 1'
#
loop_
_entity.id
_entity.type
_entity.pdbx_description
1 polymer ?
#
loop_
_entity_poly.entity_id
_entity_poly.type
_entity_poly.pdbx_seq_one_letter_code
_entity_poly.pdbx_strand_id
1 'polypeptide(L)'
;MTTPPPKVFVSYSHDSDLHKDWVLKLATRLVANGVDVLLDQWDLTLGSDLPRFIESGLTTSDRVLAICTSQYVEKANAGLGGVGYEKMILTDQLMRNINSDRIIPAIRGNSLATS
;
A
#
# COMPACT_ATOMS: atom_id res chain seq x y z
N MET A 1 -29.44 4.28 10.37
CA MET A 1 -28.59 3.15 9.97
C MET A 1 -27.16 3.69 9.88
N THR A 2 -26.24 3.23 10.72
CA THR A 2 -24.82 3.62 10.63
C THR A 2 -24.19 2.86 9.48
N THR A 3 -23.67 3.58 8.48
CA THR A 3 -22.88 2.98 7.40
C THR A 3 -21.67 2.28 8.01
N PRO A 4 -21.35 1.04 7.59
CA PRO A 4 -20.13 0.38 8.05
C PRO A 4 -18.90 1.24 7.72
N PRO A 5 -17.85 1.20 8.56
CA PRO A 5 -16.63 1.96 8.30
C PRO A 5 -16.03 1.54 6.95
N PRO A 6 -15.53 2.48 6.14
CA PRO A 6 -14.91 2.15 4.85
C PRO A 6 -13.67 1.31 5.08
N LYS A 7 -13.52 0.23 4.30
CA LYS A 7 -12.37 -0.66 4.37
C LYS A 7 -11.27 -0.24 3.41
N VAL A 8 -10.06 -0.07 3.91
CA VAL A 8 -8.90 0.39 3.16
C VAL A 8 -7.76 -0.59 3.28
N PHE A 9 -7.27 -1.09 2.15
CA PHE A 9 -6.01 -1.84 2.08
C PHE A 9 -4.84 -0.88 1.87
N VAL A 10 -3.82 -0.96 2.70
CA VAL A 10 -2.61 -0.14 2.58
C VAL A 10 -1.52 -0.93 1.89
N SER A 11 -1.23 -0.56 0.64
CA SER A 11 -0.15 -1.12 -0.17
C SER A 11 1.04 -0.16 -0.17
N TYR A 12 2.21 -0.64 0.27
CA TYR A 12 3.42 0.18 0.34
C TYR A 12 4.70 -0.65 0.19
N SER A 13 5.80 0.01 -0.10
CA SER A 13 7.10 -0.64 -0.22
C SER A 13 7.81 -0.77 1.13
N HIS A 14 8.36 -1.95 1.39
CA HIS A 14 9.28 -2.19 2.51
C HIS A 14 10.67 -1.61 2.20
N ASP A 15 10.76 -0.30 1.98
CA ASP A 15 12.00 0.38 1.57
C ASP A 15 12.94 0.68 2.75
N SER A 16 12.39 1.10 3.89
CA SER A 16 13.14 1.36 5.12
C SER A 16 12.23 1.27 6.34
N ASP A 17 12.80 1.06 7.53
CA ASP A 17 12.02 1.05 8.77
C ASP A 17 11.41 2.42 9.05
N LEU A 18 12.09 3.52 8.69
CA LEU A 18 11.51 4.86 8.71
C LEU A 18 10.27 5.01 7.82
N HIS A 19 10.19 4.24 6.73
CA HIS A 19 9.00 4.18 5.89
C HIS A 19 7.89 3.35 6.50
N LYS A 20 8.20 2.16 7.00
CA LYS A 20 7.24 1.31 7.72
C LYS A 20 6.60 2.04 8.90
N ASP A 21 7.39 2.74 9.71
CA ASP A 21 6.92 3.52 10.85
C ASP A 21 5.97 4.66 10.45
N TRP A 22 6.24 5.30 9.32
CA TRP A 22 5.38 6.38 8.82
C TRP A 22 4.06 5.82 8.30
N VAL A 23 4.10 4.70 7.57
CA VAL A 23 2.90 4.02 7.09
C VAL A 23 2.06 3.53 8.27
N LEU A 24 2.70 2.96 9.30
CA LEU A 24 2.03 2.55 10.54
C LEU A 24 1.32 3.74 11.19
N LYS A 25 2.01 4.88 11.36
CA LYS A 25 1.40 6.10 11.92
C LYS A 25 0.21 6.60 11.08
N LEU A 26 0.30 6.52 9.76
CA LEU A 26 -0.80 6.90 8.87
C LEU A 26 -1.99 5.94 9.05
N ALA A 27 -1.75 4.64 9.05
CA ALA A 27 -2.78 3.61 9.26
C ALA A 27 -3.46 3.77 10.62
N THR A 28 -2.71 3.96 11.70
CA THR A 28 -3.26 4.22 13.04
C THR A 28 -4.15 5.47 13.05
N ARG A 29 -3.75 6.54 12.35
CA ARG A 29 -4.57 7.75 12.23
C ARG A 29 -5.87 7.49 11.46
N LEU A 30 -5.85 6.69 10.40
CA LEU A 30 -7.05 6.33 9.65
C LEU A 30 -8.02 5.54 10.53
N VAL A 31 -7.53 4.55 11.29
CA VAL A 31 -8.34 3.80 12.27
C VAL A 31 -8.96 4.72 13.31
N ALA A 32 -8.19 5.65 13.88
CA ALA A 32 -8.69 6.64 14.84
C ALA A 32 -9.77 7.58 14.24
N ASN A 33 -9.87 7.68 12.92
CA ASN A 33 -10.90 8.45 12.22
C ASN A 33 -12.06 7.57 11.69
N GLY A 34 -12.15 6.31 12.12
CA GLY A 34 -13.27 5.42 11.80
C GLY A 34 -13.14 4.68 10.46
N VAL A 35 -11.91 4.51 9.96
CA VAL A 35 -11.61 3.69 8.78
C VAL A 35 -11.18 2.28 9.22
N ASP A 36 -11.70 1.24 8.60
CA ASP A 36 -11.20 -0.13 8.79
C ASP A 36 -9.97 -0.33 7.90
N VAL A 37 -8.81 -0.60 8.49
CA VAL A 37 -7.54 -0.63 7.76
C VAL A 37 -6.92 -2.02 7.79
N LEU A 38 -6.67 -2.58 6.61
CA LEU A 38 -5.85 -3.78 6.43
C LEU A 38 -4.40 -3.36 6.20
N LEU A 39 -3.51 -3.82 7.10
CA LEU A 39 -2.09 -3.48 7.08
C LEU A 39 -1.26 -4.74 7.38
N ASP A 40 -0.27 -5.02 6.52
CA ASP A 40 0.62 -6.18 6.68
C ASP A 40 1.30 -6.24 8.05
N GLN A 41 1.72 -5.11 8.62
CA GLN A 41 2.37 -5.03 9.93
C GLN A 41 1.47 -5.50 11.09
N TRP A 42 0.15 -5.53 10.89
CA TRP A 42 -0.82 -6.03 11.88
C TRP A 42 -1.31 -7.43 11.53
N ASP A 43 -1.54 -7.68 10.24
CA ASP A 43 -2.30 -8.83 9.77
C ASP A 43 -1.43 -10.00 9.28
N LEU A 44 -0.13 -9.78 9.01
CA LEU A 44 0.79 -10.85 8.62
C LEU A 44 1.55 -11.42 9.81
N THR A 45 1.61 -12.75 9.86
CA THR A 45 2.45 -13.52 10.78
C THR A 45 3.63 -14.17 10.05
N LEU A 46 4.68 -14.55 10.79
CA LEU A 46 5.81 -15.29 10.21
C LEU A 46 5.33 -16.58 9.52
N GLY A 47 5.60 -16.71 8.21
CA GLY A 47 5.15 -17.83 7.38
C GLY A 47 3.86 -17.60 6.58
N SER A 48 3.29 -16.38 6.65
CA SER A 48 2.11 -16.00 5.88
C SER A 48 2.43 -15.80 4.39
N ASP A 49 1.45 -16.11 3.55
CA ASP A 49 1.52 -15.89 2.10
C ASP A 49 1.18 -14.42 1.78
N LEU A 50 2.22 -13.59 1.68
CA LEU A 50 2.10 -12.19 1.28
C LEU A 50 1.34 -12.01 -0.05
N PRO A 51 1.65 -12.75 -1.14
CA PRO A 51 0.85 -12.70 -2.37
C PRO A 51 -0.66 -12.85 -2.13
N ARG A 52 -1.05 -13.85 -1.33
CA ARG A 52 -2.45 -14.08 -0.99
C ARG A 52 -3.06 -12.94 -0.16
N PHE A 53 -2.29 -12.36 0.76
CA PHE A 53 -2.72 -11.20 1.54
C PHE A 53 -2.99 -9.99 0.65
N ILE A 54 -2.10 -9.70 -0.30
CA ILE A 54 -2.27 -8.61 -1.26
C ILE A 54 -3.52 -8.84 -2.11
N GLU A 55 -3.68 -10.04 -2.69
CA GLU A 55 -4.83 -10.38 -3.52
C GLU A 55 -6.14 -10.24 -2.74
N SER A 56 -6.17 -10.72 -1.50
CA SER A 56 -7.32 -10.58 -0.60
C SER A 56 -7.58 -9.11 -0.26
N GLY A 57 -6.54 -8.33 0.03
CA GLY A 57 -6.65 -6.91 0.35
C GLY A 57 -7.22 -6.10 -0.81
N LEU A 58 -6.74 -6.34 -2.03
CA LEU A 58 -7.23 -5.70 -3.25
C LEU A 58 -8.68 -6.08 -3.59
N THR A 59 -9.09 -7.31 -3.27
CA THR A 59 -10.44 -7.81 -3.58
C THR A 59 -11.48 -7.39 -2.55
N THR A 60 -11.12 -7.38 -1.26
CA THR A 60 -12.07 -7.20 -0.15
C THR A 60 -12.19 -5.77 0.35
N SER A 61 -11.31 -4.86 -0.08
CA SER A 61 -11.33 -3.47 0.39
C SER A 61 -12.14 -2.56 -0.52
N ASP A 62 -12.81 -1.58 0.08
CA ASP A 62 -13.52 -0.55 -0.66
C ASP A 62 -12.56 0.37 -1.42
N ARG A 63 -11.40 0.64 -0.81
CA ARG A 63 -10.32 1.46 -1.38
C ARG A 63 -8.96 0.82 -1.13
N VAL A 64 -8.01 1.18 -1.99
CA VAL A 64 -6.61 0.76 -1.89
C VAL A 64 -5.76 2.02 -1.80
N LEU A 65 -5.09 2.22 -0.67
CA LEU A 65 -4.13 3.29 -0.48
C LEU A 65 -2.76 2.80 -0.95
N ALA A 66 -2.29 3.28 -2.10
CA ALA A 66 -1.00 2.94 -2.66
C ALA A 66 0.04 4.00 -2.27
N ILE A 67 0.91 3.68 -1.32
CA ILE A 67 1.93 4.59 -0.82
C ILE A 67 3.20 4.40 -1.65
N CYS A 68 3.40 5.32 -2.59
CA CYS A 68 4.51 5.31 -3.51
C CYS A 68 5.68 6.14 -2.94
N THR A 69 6.87 5.55 -2.92
CA THR A 69 8.13 6.29 -2.81
C THR A 69 8.67 6.59 -4.21
N SER A 70 9.56 7.57 -4.36
CA SER A 70 10.27 7.83 -5.63
C SER A 70 10.92 6.56 -6.16
N GLN A 71 11.48 5.76 -5.25
CA GLN A 71 12.10 4.47 -5.54
C GLN A 71 11.09 3.41 -6.02
N TYR A 72 9.84 3.46 -5.54
CA TYR A 72 8.75 2.60 -6.02
C TYR A 72 8.39 2.93 -7.47
N VAL A 73 8.26 4.23 -7.79
CA VAL A 73 7.93 4.72 -9.14
C VAL A 73 9.05 4.40 -10.12
N GLU A 74 10.31 4.62 -9.74
CA GLU A 74 11.47 4.27 -10.57
C GLU A 74 11.54 2.78 -10.87
N LYS A 75 11.31 1.91 -9.88
CA LYS A 75 11.31 0.45 -10.08
C LYS A 75 10.17 -0.03 -10.96
N ALA A 76 8.96 0.53 -10.75
CA ALA A 76 7.81 0.21 -11.56
C ALA A 76 8.02 0.61 -13.03
N ASN A 77 8.61 1.79 -13.28
CA ASN A 77 8.89 2.29 -14.62
C ASN A 77 10.07 1.57 -15.29
N ALA A 78 11.07 1.14 -14.53
CA ALA A 78 12.28 0.54 -15.10
C ALA A 78 12.11 -0.93 -15.50
N GLY A 79 11.05 -1.62 -15.04
CA GLY A 79 10.90 -3.07 -15.26
C GLY A 79 12.07 -3.90 -14.71
N LEU A 80 12.93 -3.29 -13.89
CA LEU A 80 14.16 -3.89 -13.38
C LEU A 80 13.80 -4.76 -12.17
N GLY A 81 13.65 -6.05 -12.45
CA GLY A 81 13.57 -7.12 -11.45
C GLY A 81 14.85 -7.17 -10.64
N GLY A 82 14.88 -6.46 -9.52
CA GLY A 82 16.13 -6.32 -8.78
C GLY A 82 16.04 -5.72 -7.39
N VAL A 83 14.91 -5.77 -6.67
CA VAL A 83 14.90 -5.74 -5.18
C VAL A 83 13.56 -6.27 -4.64
N GLY A 84 13.58 -7.45 -4.01
CA GLY A 84 12.46 -8.06 -3.28
C GLY A 84 11.34 -8.63 -4.15
N TYR A 85 11.13 -9.95 -4.10
CA TYR A 85 10.00 -10.66 -4.71
C TYR A 85 8.65 -10.01 -4.38
N GLU A 86 8.52 -9.57 -3.13
CA GLU A 86 7.35 -8.90 -2.55
C GLU A 86 6.99 -7.60 -3.28
N LYS A 87 8.00 -6.77 -3.60
CA LYS A 87 7.81 -5.49 -4.29
C LYS A 87 7.35 -5.69 -5.72
N MET A 88 7.84 -6.74 -6.38
CA MET A 88 7.44 -7.09 -7.74
C MET A 88 5.96 -7.51 -7.80
N ILE A 89 5.50 -8.34 -6.85
CA ILE A 89 4.09 -8.78 -6.78
C ILE A 89 3.16 -7.61 -6.48
N LEU A 90 3.51 -6.78 -5.48
CA LEU A 90 2.74 -5.57 -5.15
C LEU A 90 2.61 -4.65 -6.37
N THR A 91 3.71 -4.42 -7.08
CA THR A 91 3.73 -3.54 -8.24
C THR A 91 2.91 -4.11 -9.39
N ASP A 92 3.09 -5.39 -9.74
CA ASP A 92 2.33 -6.04 -10.82
C ASP A 92 0.82 -6.05 -10.52
N GLN A 93 0.40 -6.43 -9.30
CA GLN A 93 -1.01 -6.45 -8.94
C GLN A 93 -1.62 -5.04 -8.87
N LEU A 94 -0.88 -4.04 -8.38
CA LEU A 94 -1.35 -2.66 -8.38
C LEU A 94 -1.49 -2.13 -9.81
N MET A 95 -0.50 -2.38 -10.67
CA MET A 95 -0.51 -1.93 -12.07
C MET A 95 -1.65 -2.55 -12.87
N ARG A 96 -1.97 -3.83 -12.64
CA ARG A 96 -3.15 -4.48 -13.24
C ARG A 96 -4.47 -3.82 -12.81
N ASN A 97 -4.51 -3.24 -11.62
CA ASN A 97 -5.71 -2.63 -11.06
C ASN A 97 -5.72 -1.10 -11.13
N ILE A 98 -4.66 -0.45 -11.66
CA ILE A 98 -4.45 1.01 -11.59
C ILE A 98 -5.56 1.85 -12.23
N ASN A 99 -6.33 1.25 -13.14
CA ASN A 99 -7.47 1.89 -13.80
C ASN A 99 -8.77 1.84 -12.98
N SER A 100 -8.74 1.32 -11.74
CA SER A 100 -9.91 1.33 -10.86
C SER A 100 -9.96 2.60 -10.04
N ASP A 101 -11.13 3.26 -10.02
CA ASP A 101 -11.46 4.42 -9.18
C ASP A 101 -11.29 4.18 -7.65
N ARG A 102 -10.91 2.96 -7.26
CA ARG A 102 -10.67 2.52 -5.89
C ARG A 102 -9.25 2.79 -5.40
N ILE A 103 -8.29 3.04 -6.30
CA ILE A 103 -6.89 3.26 -5.92
C ILE A 103 -6.65 4.73 -5.62
N ILE A 104 -6.11 5.00 -4.44
CA ILE A 104 -5.72 6.32 -3.97
C ILE A 104 -4.19 6.33 -3.88
N PRO A 105 -3.49 6.97 -4.83
CA PRO A 105 -2.03 7.09 -4.75
C PRO A 105 -1.64 8.15 -3.72
N ALA A 106 -0.69 7.83 -2.85
CA ALA A 106 -0.10 8.75 -1.89
C ALA A 106 1.42 8.75 -2.06
N ILE A 107 2.01 9.90 -2.40
CA ILE A 107 3.46 10.01 -2.59
C ILE A 107 4.10 10.49 -1.29
N ARG A 108 5.08 9.72 -0.79
CA ARG A 108 5.90 10.12 0.36
C ARG A 108 7.27 10.60 -0.13
N GLY A 109 7.67 11.81 0.30
CA GLY A 109 8.98 12.37 -0.04
C GLY A 109 9.05 12.91 -1.46
N ASN A 110 7.92 13.40 -1.98
CA ASN A 110 7.89 14.06 -3.28
C ASN A 110 8.79 15.29 -3.25
N SER A 111 9.88 15.27 -4.02
CA SER A 111 10.72 16.43 -4.31
C SER A 111 10.22 17.20 -5.53
N LEU A 112 8.90 17.21 -5.78
CA LEU A 112 8.31 18.28 -6.61
C LEU A 112 8.53 19.56 -5.83
N ALA A 113 9.55 20.28 -6.27
CA ALA A 113 9.95 21.57 -5.77
C ALA A 113 8.73 22.44 -5.51
N THR A 114 8.65 22.97 -4.30
CA THR A 114 8.22 24.36 -4.13
C THR A 114 9.07 25.20 -5.08
N SER A 115 8.51 25.49 -6.25
CA SER A 115 8.84 26.70 -7.00
C SER A 115 8.15 27.89 -6.35
#